data_AF-A0A7J8NDD2-F1
#
_entry.id   AF-A0A7J8NDD2-F1
#
_cell.length_a   1.000
_cell.length_b   1.000
_cell.length_c   1.000
_cell.angle_alpha   90.00
_cell.angle_beta   90.00
_cell.angle_gamma   90.00
#
_symmetry.space_group_name_H-M   'P 1'
#
loop_
_entity.id
_entity.type
_entity.pdbx_description
1 polymer ?
#
loop_
_entity_poly.entity_id
_entity_poly.type
_entity_poly.pdbx_seq_one_letter_code
_entity_poly.pdbx_strand_id
1 'polypeptide(L)'
;QLKVIWDQWNDEIKQLFYSNYGDLPYLLDIKVDEHLFRALAQYWNPAYSYFAFGKVDLVPTVEEYTALLCCSRFQVDKAYSRAAYVPAFWKKIGKHYE
;
A
#
# COMPACT_ATOMS: atom_id res chain seq x y z
N GLN A 1 12.02 13.92 0.13
CA GLN A 1 12.23 13.96 1.60
C GLN A 1 12.40 12.56 2.19
N LEU A 2 11.58 11.56 1.84
CA LEU A 2 11.78 10.16 2.29
C LEU A 2 12.84 9.38 1.50
N LYS A 3 12.87 9.53 0.16
CA LYS A 3 13.85 8.85 -0.71
C LYS A 3 15.31 9.14 -0.32
N VAL A 4 15.61 10.39 0.04
CA VAL A 4 16.95 10.79 0.49
C VAL A 4 17.37 10.05 1.76
N ILE A 5 16.45 9.84 2.70
CA ILE A 5 16.72 9.08 3.94
C ILE A 5 16.96 7.61 3.58
N TRP A 6 16.12 7.05 2.70
CA TRP A 6 16.28 5.68 2.21
C TRP A 6 17.64 5.48 1.52
N ASP A 7 18.07 6.42 0.67
CA ASP A 7 19.33 6.34 -0.06
C ASP A 7 20.55 6.35 0.89
N GLN A 8 20.45 7.03 2.03
CA GLN A 8 21.51 7.12 3.06
C GLN A 8 21.63 5.85 3.92
N TRP A 9 20.62 4.98 3.94
CA TRP A 9 20.69 3.75 4.73
C TRP A 9 21.69 2.75 4.15
N ASN A 10 22.39 2.06 5.04
CA ASN A 10 23.25 0.94 4.67
C ASN A 10 22.40 -0.28 4.27
N ASP A 11 23.06 -1.25 3.63
CA ASP A 11 22.38 -2.43 3.10
C ASP A 11 21.76 -3.30 4.20
N GLU A 12 22.37 -3.38 5.38
CA GLU A 12 21.84 -4.15 6.53
C GLU A 12 20.47 -3.62 6.97
N ILE A 13 20.33 -2.31 7.12
CA ILE A 13 19.08 -1.66 7.51
C ILE A 13 18.04 -1.82 6.39
N LYS A 14 18.45 -1.67 5.13
CA LYS A 14 17.56 -1.90 3.98
C LYS A 14 17.05 -3.34 3.94
N GLN A 15 17.92 -4.33 4.17
CA GLN A 15 17.54 -5.75 4.24
C GLN A 15 16.58 -6.03 5.41
N LEU A 16 16.83 -5.43 6.58
CA LEU A 16 15.90 -5.54 7.71
C LEU A 16 14.53 -4.96 7.37
N PHE A 17 14.50 -3.84 6.63
CA PHE A 17 13.24 -3.25 6.17
C PHE A 17 12.52 -4.17 5.17
N TYR A 18 13.22 -4.68 4.16
CA TYR A 18 12.66 -5.63 3.18
C TYR A 18 12.09 -6.89 3.87
N SER A 19 12.77 -7.42 4.88
CA SER A 19 12.27 -8.59 5.63
C SER A 19 10.96 -8.31 6.37
N ASN A 20 10.79 -7.09 6.90
CA ASN A 20 9.62 -6.72 7.70
C ASN A 20 8.44 -6.15 6.90
N TYR A 21 8.72 -5.51 5.76
CA TYR A 21 7.74 -4.73 4.99
C TYR A 21 7.66 -5.15 3.51
N GLY A 22 8.52 -6.07 3.08
CA GLY A 22 8.59 -6.57 1.72
C GLY A 22 8.95 -5.47 0.73
N ASP A 23 8.23 -5.44 -0.38
CA ASP A 23 8.51 -4.62 -1.55
C ASP A 23 8.12 -3.13 -1.39
N LEU A 24 7.71 -2.71 -0.19
CA LEU A 24 7.28 -1.35 0.12
C LEU A 24 8.28 -0.25 -0.29
N PRO A 25 9.61 -0.43 -0.20
CA PRO A 25 10.57 0.59 -0.66
C PRO A 25 10.44 0.98 -2.12
N TYR A 26 9.93 0.10 -2.99
CA TYR A 26 9.74 0.45 -4.41
C TYR A 26 8.71 1.57 -4.61
N LEU A 27 7.82 1.82 -3.63
CA LEU A 27 6.92 2.98 -3.66
C LEU A 27 7.69 4.30 -3.72
N LEU A 28 8.90 4.37 -3.18
CA LEU A 28 9.73 5.58 -3.17
C LEU A 28 10.24 5.98 -4.57
N ASP A 29 10.25 5.04 -5.50
CA ASP A 29 10.69 5.25 -6.89
C ASP A 29 9.53 5.56 -7.84
N ILE A 30 8.29 5.46 -7.37
CA ILE A 30 7.11 5.71 -8.21
C ILE A 30 7.06 7.18 -8.60
N LYS A 31 7.01 7.41 -9.90
CA LYS A 31 6.72 8.73 -10.45
C LYS A 31 5.21 8.95 -10.39
N VAL A 32 4.79 9.68 -9.37
CA VAL A 32 3.39 10.06 -9.19
C VAL A 32 3.04 11.16 -10.19
N ASP A 33 1.97 10.98 -10.96
CA ASP A 33 1.36 12.05 -11.74
C ASP A 33 0.61 12.98 -10.78
N GLU A 34 1.19 14.16 -10.51
CA GLU A 34 0.62 15.13 -9.58
C GLU A 34 -0.77 15.60 -10.02
N HIS A 35 -1.01 15.77 -11.32
CA HIS A 35 -2.28 16.26 -11.84
C HIS A 35 -3.38 15.23 -11.67
N LEU A 36 -3.08 13.96 -11.95
CA LEU A 36 -4.00 12.84 -11.72
C LEU A 36 -4.38 12.74 -10.25
N PHE A 37 -3.40 12.74 -9.34
CA PHE A 37 -3.67 12.63 -7.91
C PHE A 37 -4.43 13.84 -7.37
N ARG A 38 -4.12 15.04 -7.87
CA ARG A 38 -4.86 16.25 -7.53
C ARG A 38 -6.31 16.20 -8.02
N ALA A 39 -6.57 15.57 -9.16
CA ALA A 39 -7.93 15.34 -9.64
C ALA A 39 -8.64 14.31 -8.75
N LEU A 40 -8.01 13.17 -8.45
CA LEU A 40 -8.58 12.12 -7.61
C LEU A 40 -8.87 12.59 -6.18
N ALA A 41 -7.98 13.40 -5.60
CA ALA A 41 -8.15 13.94 -4.26
C ALA A 41 -9.43 14.79 -4.12
N GLN A 42 -9.93 15.40 -5.20
CA GLN A 42 -11.18 16.15 -5.18
C GLN A 42 -12.41 15.26 -4.95
N TYR A 43 -12.29 13.98 -5.31
CA TYR A 43 -13.35 12.99 -5.19
C TYR A 43 -13.15 12.08 -3.97
N TRP A 44 -12.04 12.21 -3.23
CA TRP A 44 -11.78 11.38 -2.07
C TRP A 44 -12.75 11.67 -0.92
N ASN A 45 -13.47 10.65 -0.47
CA ASN A 45 -14.30 10.71 0.72
C ASN A 45 -13.53 10.13 1.93
N PRO A 46 -13.00 10.97 2.84
CA PRO A 46 -12.18 10.49 3.94
C PRO A 46 -12.96 9.74 5.04
N ALA A 47 -14.30 9.89 5.10
CA ALA A 47 -15.11 9.22 6.10
C ALA A 47 -15.29 7.72 5.78
N TYR A 48 -15.23 7.36 4.50
CA TYR A 48 -15.53 6.01 4.01
C TYR A 48 -14.43 5.40 3.13
N SER A 49 -13.35 6.15 2.88
CA SER A 49 -12.17 5.70 2.13
C SER A 49 -12.46 5.21 0.71
N TYR A 50 -13.31 5.92 -0.03
CA TYR A 50 -13.59 5.68 -1.46
C TYR A 50 -13.62 6.99 -2.26
N PHE A 51 -13.55 6.91 -3.58
CA PHE A 51 -13.72 8.05 -4.49
C PHE A 51 -15.18 8.19 -4.93
N ALA A 52 -15.80 9.35 -4.69
CA ALA A 52 -17.19 9.62 -5.00
C ALA A 52 -17.33 10.41 -6.31
N PHE A 53 -17.74 9.75 -7.40
CA PHE A 53 -18.00 10.37 -8.70
C PHE A 53 -19.51 10.55 -8.91
N GLY A 54 -20.06 11.61 -8.33
CA GLY A 54 -21.50 11.89 -8.41
C GLY A 54 -22.33 10.85 -7.66
N LYS A 55 -22.91 9.88 -8.39
CA LYS A 55 -23.69 8.76 -7.82
C LYS A 55 -22.96 7.42 -7.84
N VAL A 56 -21.68 7.43 -8.26
CA VAL A 56 -20.86 6.23 -8.39
C VAL A 56 -19.73 6.31 -7.37
N ASP A 57 -19.59 5.27 -6.56
CA ASP A 57 -18.48 5.11 -5.64
C ASP A 57 -17.44 4.18 -6.27
N LEU A 58 -16.17 4.58 -6.20
CA LEU A 58 -15.04 3.81 -6.72
C LEU A 58 -14.07 3.49 -5.59
N VAL A 59 -13.82 2.21 -5.42
CA VAL A 59 -12.73 1.67 -4.59
C VAL A 59 -11.82 0.89 -5.53
N PRO A 60 -10.70 1.49 -5.99
CA PRO A 60 -9.81 0.79 -6.90
C PRO A 60 -9.26 -0.48 -6.26
N THR A 61 -9.20 -1.53 -7.04
CA THR A 61 -8.52 -2.79 -6.71
C THR A 61 -7.00 -2.60 -6.69
N VAL A 62 -6.27 -3.58 -6.16
CA VAL A 62 -4.80 -3.53 -6.10
C VAL A 62 -4.22 -3.42 -7.51
N GLU A 63 -4.80 -4.13 -8.47
CA GLU A 63 -4.41 -4.14 -9.87
C GLU A 63 -4.60 -2.76 -10.51
N GLU A 64 -5.74 -2.11 -10.25
CA GLU A 64 -6.03 -0.77 -10.75
C GLU A 64 -5.10 0.28 -10.14
N TYR A 65 -4.80 0.20 -8.85
CA TYR A 65 -3.78 1.05 -8.23
C TYR A 65 -2.40 0.84 -8.84
N THR A 66 -2.04 -0.41 -9.12
CA THR A 66 -0.75 -0.76 -9.72
C THR A 66 -0.61 -0.17 -11.12
N ALA A 67 -1.68 -0.27 -11.93
CA ALA A 67 -1.76 0.36 -13.25
C ALA A 67 -1.69 1.88 -13.16
N LEU A 68 -2.44 2.48 -12.23
CA LEU A 68 -2.48 3.93 -12.01
C LEU A 68 -1.13 4.50 -11.59
N LEU A 69 -0.42 3.76 -10.73
CA LEU A 69 0.91 4.13 -10.25
C LEU A 69 2.04 3.70 -11.20
N CYS A 70 1.73 3.05 -12.33
CA CYS A 70 2.70 2.47 -13.26
C CYS A 70 3.75 1.58 -12.56
N CYS A 71 3.38 0.89 -11.47
CA CYS A 71 4.36 0.15 -10.67
C CYS A 71 4.39 -1.34 -11.06
N SER A 72 5.16 -1.68 -12.09
CA SER A 72 5.27 -3.07 -12.57
C SER A 72 6.05 -4.01 -11.64
N ARG A 73 6.61 -3.51 -10.53
CA ARG A 73 7.54 -4.25 -9.65
C ARG A 73 6.87 -4.88 -8.43
N PHE A 74 5.61 -4.57 -8.15
CA PHE A 74 4.92 -5.20 -7.02
C PHE A 74 4.51 -6.63 -7.35
N GLN A 75 5.07 -7.60 -6.63
CA GLN A 75 4.39 -8.87 -6.48
C GLN A 75 3.29 -8.67 -5.42
N VAL A 76 2.03 -8.91 -5.81
CA VAL A 76 0.83 -8.64 -4.99
C VAL A 76 0.87 -9.35 -3.64
N ASP A 77 1.65 -10.43 -3.52
CA ASP A 77 1.87 -11.24 -2.32
C ASP A 77 3.05 -10.76 -1.43
N LYS A 78 3.86 -9.80 -1.89
CA LYS A 78 5.05 -9.30 -1.19
C LYS A 78 4.92 -7.86 -0.68
N ALA A 79 4.00 -7.07 -1.22
CA ALA A 79 3.65 -5.80 -0.62
C ALA A 79 2.85 -6.07 0.67
N TYR A 80 3.37 -5.67 1.83
CA TYR A 80 2.84 -5.97 3.17
C TYR A 80 3.07 -7.41 3.68
N SER A 81 4.27 -7.96 3.49
CA SER A 81 4.69 -9.15 4.22
C SER A 81 5.02 -8.82 5.69
N ARG A 82 4.00 -8.61 6.53
CA ARG A 82 4.14 -8.86 7.96
C ARG A 82 3.14 -9.92 8.43
N ALA A 83 3.54 -11.18 8.26
CA ALA A 83 3.03 -12.31 9.03
C ALA A 83 3.33 -12.18 10.55
N ALA A 84 4.13 -11.20 10.97
CA ALA A 84 4.68 -11.13 12.32
C ALA A 84 3.71 -10.67 13.43
N TYR A 85 2.42 -10.39 13.19
CA TYR A 85 1.48 -10.25 14.32
C TYR A 85 0.00 -10.55 13.96
N VAL A 86 -0.26 -11.76 13.48
CA VAL A 86 -1.63 -12.33 13.47
C VAL A 86 -1.87 -13.45 14.52
N PRO A 87 -1.28 -13.46 15.74
CA PRO A 87 -1.79 -14.38 16.77
C PRO A 87 -3.22 -14.05 17.22
N ALA A 88 -3.63 -12.78 17.15
CA ALA A 88 -4.88 -12.32 17.79
C ALA A 88 -6.12 -12.41 16.89
N PHE A 89 -5.98 -12.27 15.57
CA PHE A 89 -7.13 -12.24 14.66
C PHE A 89 -7.69 -13.66 14.45
N TRP A 90 -6.85 -14.64 14.14
CA TRP A 90 -7.29 -16.03 13.95
C TRP A 90 -7.87 -16.66 15.22
N LYS A 91 -7.36 -16.30 16.40
CA LYS A 91 -7.87 -16.77 17.70
C LYS A 91 -9.29 -16.28 18.00
N LYS A 92 -9.75 -15.21 17.34
CA LYS A 92 -11.11 -14.67 17.47
C LYS A 92 -12.10 -15.34 16.52
N ILE A 93 -11.64 -15.87 15.38
CA ILE A 93 -12.49 -16.55 14.40
C ILE A 93 -12.73 -18.03 14.79
N GLY A 94 -11.78 -18.68 15.46
CA GLY A 94 -11.94 -20.05 15.95
C GLY A 94 -12.91 -20.24 17.13
N LYS A 95 -13.36 -19.15 17.77
CA LYS A 95 -14.28 -19.20 18.95
C LYS A 95 -15.77 -19.06 18.61
N HIS A 96 -16.13 -18.99 17.32
CA HIS A 96 -17.51 -18.88 16.88
C HIS A 96 -18.11 -20.21 16.36
N TYR A 97 -17.38 -21.31 16.47
CA TYR A 97 -17.79 -22.66 16.04
C TYR A 97 -17.60 -23.73 17.12
N GLU A 98 -17.80 -23.38 18.40
CA GLU A 98 -18.05 -24.34 19.48
C GLU A 98 -19.40 -24.05 20.13
#